data_AF-A0AAV7PM16-F1
#
_entry.id   AF-A0AAV7PM16-F1
#
_cell.length_a   1.000
_cell.length_b   1.000
_cell.length_c   1.000
_cell.angle_alpha   90.00
_cell.angle_beta   90.00
_cell.angle_gamma   90.00
#
_symmetry.space_group_name_H-M   'P 1'
#
loop_
_entity.id
_entity.type
_entity.pdbx_description
1 polymer ?
#
loop_
_entity_poly.entity_id
_entity_poly.type
_entity_poly.pdbx_seq_one_letter_code
_entity_poly.pdbx_strand_id
1 'polypeptide(L)' 'ADRLGCDPQTRFHVPPNTKLWIALLQRGNCTFKEKILRAASHNATAVVIYDNVTKDEAVTMTHQ' A
#
# COMPACT_ATOMS: atom_id res chain seq x y z
N ALA A 1 -8.33 5.98 -8.37
CA ALA A 1 -7.14 5.22 -7.92
C ALA A 1 -7.62 4.01 -7.16
N ASP A 2 -7.13 2.81 -7.47
CA ASP A 2 -7.38 1.63 -6.66
C ASP A 2 -6.84 1.89 -5.25
N ARG A 3 -7.74 2.04 -4.28
CA ARG A 3 -7.39 2.32 -2.88
C ARG A 3 -6.89 1.06 -2.17
N LEU A 4 -7.19 -0.12 -2.70
CA LEU A 4 -6.77 -1.39 -2.15
C LEU A 4 -5.34 -1.74 -2.60
N GLY A 5 -4.93 -1.34 -3.80
CA GLY A 5 -3.62 -1.69 -4.34
C GLY A 5 -3.53 -3.18 -4.72
N CYS A 6 -4.66 -3.77 -5.11
CA CYS A 6 -4.75 -5.17 -5.51
C CYS A 6 -4.63 -5.32 -7.03
N ASP A 7 -5.06 -4.30 -7.78
CA ASP A 7 -4.91 -4.29 -9.24
C ASP A 7 -3.41 -4.21 -9.61
N PRO A 8 -2.91 -5.10 -10.51
CA PRO A 8 -1.58 -4.99 -11.09
C PRO A 8 -1.28 -3.64 -11.76
N GLN A 9 -2.32 -2.93 -12.22
CA GLN A 9 -2.28 -1.60 -12.82
C GLN A 9 -2.60 -0.49 -11.80
N THR A 10 -2.49 -0.78 -10.50
CA THR A 10 -2.57 0.24 -9.45
C THR A 10 -1.65 1.42 -9.78
N ARG A 11 -2.19 2.64 -9.68
CA ARG A 11 -1.43 3.87 -9.90
C ARG A 11 -1.45 4.71 -8.64
N PHE A 12 -0.28 5.23 -8.29
CA PHE A 12 -0.11 6.20 -7.22
C PHE A 12 0.04 7.60 -7.83
N HIS A 13 -0.69 8.57 -7.27
CA HIS A 13 -0.53 9.97 -7.66
C HIS A 13 0.65 10.57 -6.92
N VAL A 14 1.85 10.34 -7.46
CA VAL A 14 3.09 10.89 -6.92
C VAL A 14 3.41 12.19 -7.68
N PRO A 15 3.53 13.34 -7.00
CA PRO A 15 3.94 14.58 -7.66
C PRO A 15 5.30 14.44 -8.36
N PRO A 16 5.53 15.13 -9.48
CA PRO A 16 6.83 15.09 -10.17
C PRO A 16 7.95 15.56 -9.23
N ASN A 17 9.16 15.01 -9.42
CA ASN A 17 10.36 15.27 -8.62
C ASN A 17 10.30 14.80 -7.15
N THR A 18 9.32 14.00 -6.77
CA THR A 18 9.27 13.38 -5.44
C THR A 18 10.27 12.24 -5.37
N LYS A 19 11.35 12.41 -4.59
CA LYS A 19 12.39 11.38 -4.41
C LYS A 19 12.03 10.32 -3.37
N LEU A 20 11.33 10.72 -2.31
CA LEU A 20 10.90 9.84 -1.22
C LEU A 20 9.41 10.06 -0.97
N TRP A 21 8.66 8.97 -0.92
CA TRP A 21 7.23 9.01 -0.68
C TRP A 21 6.75 7.70 -0.05
N ILE A 22 5.58 7.78 0.58
CA ILE A 22 4.96 6.67 1.27
C ILE A 22 3.67 6.32 0.53
N ALA A 23 3.52 5.05 0.15
CA ALA A 23 2.27 4.55 -0.42
C ALA A 23 1.22 4.39 0.70
N LEU A 24 0.00 4.85 0.44
CA LEU A 24 -1.13 4.65 1.34
C LEU A 24 -2.14 3.71 0.69
N LEU A 25 -2.37 2.55 1.31
CA LEU A 25 -3.28 1.52 0.83
C LEU A 25 -4.23 1.07 1.93
N GLN A 26 -5.43 0.66 1.54
CA GLN A 26 -6.40 0.08 2.45
C GLN A 26 -6.22 -1.44 2.52
N ARG A 27 -6.42 -2.04 3.70
CA ARG A 27 -6.62 -3.48 3.82
C ARG A 27 -7.82 -3.93 2.99
N GLY A 28 -7.69 -5.05 2.30
CA GLY A 28 -8.70 -5.51 1.36
C GLY A 28 -8.57 -6.98 1.03
N ASN A 29 -8.98 -7.34 -0.18
CA ASN A 29 -9.11 -8.70 -0.68
C ASN A 29 -7.81 -9.31 -1.26
N CYS A 30 -6.69 -8.57 -1.24
CA CYS A 30 -5.37 -9.08 -1.58
C CYS A 30 -4.45 -9.04 -0.36
N THR A 31 -3.35 -9.79 -0.43
CA THR A 31 -2.39 -9.96 0.67
C THR A 31 -1.59 -8.69 0.96
N PHE A 32 -1.03 -8.60 2.17
CA PHE A 32 -0.08 -7.54 2.51
C PHE A 32 1.16 -7.58 1.61
N LYS A 33 1.63 -8.79 1.27
CA LYS A 33 2.74 -9.01 0.34
C LYS A 33 2.49 -8.36 -1.02
N GLU A 34 1.33 -8.60 -1.62
CA GLU A 34 0.98 -7.99 -2.91
C GLU A 34 1.00 -6.46 -2.82
N LYS A 35 0.39 -5.88 -1.79
CA LYS A 35 0.37 -4.42 -1.57
C LYS A 35 1.79 -3.84 -1.43
N ILE A 36 2.65 -4.50 -0.65
CA ILE A 36 4.05 -4.09 -0.46
C ILE A 36 4.81 -4.15 -1.79
N LEU A 37 4.66 -5.23 -2.56
CA LEU A 37 5.32 -5.38 -3.86
C LEU A 37 4.83 -4.35 -4.88
N ARG A 38 3.54 -4.01 -4.88
CA ARG A 38 2.99 -2.93 -5.73
C ARG A 38 3.54 -1.57 -5.34
N ALA A 39 3.60 -1.24 -4.04
CA ALA A 39 4.22 0.01 -3.61
C ALA A 39 5.70 0.07 -4.02
N ALA A 40 6.44 -1.01 -3.82
CA ALA A 40 7.85 -1.11 -4.21
C ALA A 40 8.06 -0.95 -5.73
N SER A 41 7.20 -1.54 -6.57
CA SER A 41 7.32 -1.41 -8.03
C SER A 41 7.08 0.02 -8.55
N HIS A 42 6.50 0.90 -7.71
CA HIS A 42 6.32 2.31 -8.00
C HIS A 42 7.38 3.21 -7.34
N ASN A 43 8.43 2.63 -6.75
CA ASN A 43 9.49 3.34 -6.02
C ASN A 43 9.01 4.03 -4.73
N ALA A 44 8.00 3.48 -4.06
CA ALA A 44 7.66 3.92 -2.71
C ALA A 44 8.79 3.55 -1.74
N THR A 45 9.12 4.46 -0.81
CA THR A 45 10.11 4.22 0.24
C THR A 45 9.52 3.38 1.37
N ALA A 46 8.22 3.54 1.62
CA ALA A 46 7.48 2.80 2.63
C ALA A 46 6.03 2.64 2.19
N VAL A 47 5.30 1.77 2.88
CA VAL A 47 3.85 1.62 2.71
C VAL A 47 3.15 1.68 4.07
N VAL A 48 2.05 2.42 4.13
CA VAL A 48 1.10 2.42 5.24
C VAL A 48 -0.14 1.69 4.75
N ILE A 49 -0.46 0.58 5.42
CA ILE A 49 -1.68 -0.18 5.15
C ILE A 49 -2.64 0.05 6.31
N TYR A 50 -3.67 0.86 6.09
CA TYR A 50 -4.68 1.11 7.13
C TYR A 50 -5.73 0.01 7.12
N ASP A 51 -6.18 -0.38 8.31
CA ASP A 51 -7.15 -1.46 8.46
C ASP A 51 -8.54 -1.06 7.91
N ASN A 52 -9.34 -2.05 7.54
CA ASN A 52 -10.72 -1.87 7.09
C ASN A 52 -11.75 -2.24 8.17
N VAL A 53 -11.29 -2.58 9.38
CA VAL A 53 -12.13 -2.76 10.56
C VAL A 53 -11.95 -1.58 11.52
N THR A 54 -13.05 -1.17 12.16
CA THR A 54 -13.04 -0.15 13.21
C THR A 54 -12.56 -0.75 14.53
N LYS A 55 -11.24 -0.92 14.63
CA LYS A 55 -10.52 -1.26 15.86
C LYS A 55 -9.26 -0.41 15.92
N ASP A 56 -8.85 -0.03 17.13
CA ASP A 56 -7.64 0.78 17.34
C ASP A 56 -6.37 -0.08 17.47
N GLU A 57 -6.49 -1.40 17.33
CA GLU A 57 -5.38 -2.33 17.43
C GLU A 57 -4.72 -2.57 16.06
N ALA A 58 -3.40 -2.34 16.01
CA ALA A 58 -2.60 -2.68 14.85
C ALA A 58 -2.42 -4.20 14.73
N VAL A 59 -2.47 -4.70 13.49
CA VAL A 59 -2.22 -6.11 13.18
C VAL A 59 -0.82 -6.28 12.59
N THR A 60 -0.09 -7.29 13.04
CA THR A 60 1.21 -7.66 12.45
C THR A 60 1.02 -8.18 11.02
N MET A 61 1.67 -7.53 10.06
CA MET A 61 1.60 -7.92 8.65
C MET A 61 2.66 -8.97 8.32
N THR A 62 2.24 -10.21 8.05
CA THR A 62 3.13 -11.22 7.46
C THR A 62 3.26 -10.96 5.96
N HIS A 63 4.50 -10.86 5.46
CA HIS A 63 4.76 -10.45 4.07
C HIS A 63 5.97 -11.14 3.43
N GLN A 64 6.36 -12.31 3.93
CA GLN A 64 7.49 -13.10 3.41
C GLN A 64 7.17 -13.70 2.03
#